data_AF-A0A9X4HNM7-F1
#
_entry.id   AF-A0A9X4HNM7-F1
#
_cell.length_a   1.000
_cell.length_b   1.000
_cell.length_c   1.000
_cell.angle_alpha   90.00
_cell.angle_beta   90.00
_cell.angle_gamma   90.00
#
_symmetry.space_group_name_H-M   'P 1'
#
loop_
_entity.id
_entity.type
_entity.pdbx_description
1 polymer ?
#
loop_
_entity_poly.entity_id
_entity_poly.type
_entity_poly.pdbx_seq_one_letter_code
_entity_poly.pdbx_strand_id
1 'polypeptide(L)'
;LTAGQQVQDQFTVTSQDGTASGTVTVTITGTNDTATVSSDSKSVTEGDTAAALNASGQLTIVDPDTGQAHVVAQSNVPGTYGDFTIDANGAWSYTGNGA
;
A
#
# COMPACT_ATOMS: atom_id res chain seq x y z
N LEU A 1 1.00 -6.13 11.68
CA LEU A 1 0.01 -7.22 11.91
C LEU A 1 -1.30 -6.56 11.59
N THR A 2 -2.10 -7.08 10.67
CA THR A 2 -3.31 -6.35 10.27
C THR A 2 -4.24 -6.12 11.46
N ALA A 3 -5.08 -5.09 11.38
CA ALA A 3 -6.03 -4.76 12.44
C ALA A 3 -6.88 -5.98 12.84
N GLY A 4 -6.83 -6.34 14.13
CA GLY A 4 -7.57 -7.48 14.68
C GLY A 4 -6.92 -8.84 14.44
N GLN A 5 -5.84 -8.93 13.66
CA GLN A 5 -5.06 -10.16 13.52
C GLN A 5 -4.48 -10.55 14.88
N GLN A 6 -4.72 -11.79 15.32
CA GLN A 6 -4.14 -12.30 16.55
C GLN A 6 -3.00 -13.27 16.26
N VAL A 7 -1.93 -13.12 17.01
CA VAL A 7 -0.87 -14.13 17.12
C VAL A 7 -0.72 -14.51 18.59
N GLN A 8 -0.39 -15.77 18.83
CA GLN A 8 -0.27 -16.29 20.18
C GLN A 8 1.11 -16.89 20.38
N ASP A 9 1.65 -16.66 21.57
CA ASP A 9 2.80 -17.41 22.08
C ASP A 9 2.39 -18.15 23.35
N GLN A 10 2.95 -19.32 23.56
CA GLN A 10 2.58 -20.20 24.65
C GLN A 10 3.81 -20.84 25.27
N PHE A 11 3.89 -20.77 26.60
CA PHE A 11 4.93 -21.46 27.35
C PHE A 11 4.32 -22.23 28.52
N THR A 12 4.87 -23.41 28.75
CA THR A 12 4.46 -24.29 29.85
C THR A 12 5.34 -23.99 31.06
N VAL A 13 4.69 -23.74 32.20
CA VAL A 13 5.34 -23.66 33.50
C VAL A 13 5.12 -24.96 34.26
N THR A 14 6.14 -25.41 34.98
CA THR A 14 6.09 -26.60 35.82
C THR A 14 6.38 -26.20 37.26
N SER A 15 5.67 -26.78 38.23
CA SER A 15 5.95 -26.57 39.64
C SER A 15 7.34 -27.07 40.00
N GLN A 16 7.92 -26.52 41.06
CA GLN A 16 9.28 -26.86 41.50
C GLN A 16 9.45 -28.35 41.81
N ASP A 17 8.42 -28.99 42.35
CA ASP A 17 8.38 -30.42 42.68
C ASP A 17 8.02 -31.31 41.47
N GLY A 18 7.76 -30.71 40.30
CA GLY A 18 7.44 -31.41 39.06
C GLY A 18 6.04 -32.02 38.98
N THR A 19 5.19 -31.84 40.01
CA THR A 19 3.90 -32.52 40.11
C THR A 19 2.76 -31.80 39.39
N ALA A 20 2.91 -30.50 39.13
CA ALA A 20 1.92 -29.67 38.44
C ALA A 20 2.53 -28.94 37.23
N SER A 21 1.70 -28.73 36.21
CA SER A 21 2.06 -27.91 35.04
C SER A 21 0.89 -27.06 34.59
N GLY A 22 1.16 -25.89 34.04
CA GLY A 22 0.17 -25.02 33.42
C GLY A 22 0.73 -24.35 32.18
N THR A 23 -0.15 -23.99 31.24
CA THR A 23 0.24 -23.24 30.05
C THR A 23 -0.15 -21.78 30.24
N VAL A 24 0.80 -20.88 30.02
CA VAL A 24 0.56 -19.46 29.90
C VAL A 24 0.45 -19.13 28.41
N THR A 25 -0.68 -18.58 28.01
CA THR A 25 -0.90 -18.10 26.64
C THR A 25 -0.87 -16.58 26.64
N VAL A 26 -0.02 -16.02 25.78
CA VAL A 26 0.06 -14.59 25.49
C VAL A 26 -0.57 -14.35 24.13
N THR A 27 -1.64 -13.57 24.09
CA THR A 27 -2.30 -13.16 22.84
C THR A 27 -1.91 -11.74 22.50
N ILE A 28 -1.38 -11.54 21.29
CA ILE A 28 -1.07 -10.23 20.72
C ILE A 28 -2.10 -9.95 19.64
N THR A 29 -2.79 -8.82 19.74
CA THR A 29 -3.76 -8.35 18.75
C THR A 29 -3.17 -7.18 17.97
N GLY A 30 -3.12 -7.32 16.64
CA GLY A 30 -2.68 -6.27 15.72
C GLY A 30 -3.61 -5.06 15.68
N THR A 31 -3.02 -3.91 15.43
CA THR A 31 -3.71 -2.63 15.15
C THR A 31 -3.42 -2.21 13.72
N ASN A 32 -4.27 -1.39 13.12
CA ASN A 32 -4.01 -0.85 11.79
C ASN A 32 -2.87 0.18 11.85
N ASP A 33 -1.88 0.03 10.98
CA ASP A 33 -0.87 1.04 10.70
C ASP A 33 -1.33 1.95 9.55
N THR A 34 -0.87 3.21 9.53
CA THR A 34 -1.26 4.14 8.44
C THR A 34 -0.31 3.96 7.26
N ALA A 35 -0.86 3.65 6.09
CA ALA A 35 -0.12 3.61 4.83
C ALA A 35 0.49 4.98 4.49
N THR A 36 1.68 4.96 3.89
CA THR A 36 2.31 6.14 3.29
C THR A 36 2.40 5.97 1.79
N VAL A 37 2.16 7.07 1.06
CA VAL A 37 2.15 7.11 -0.41
C VAL A 37 3.19 8.12 -0.88
N SER A 38 4.01 7.76 -1.87
CA SER A 38 4.96 8.71 -2.47
C SER A 38 4.24 9.83 -3.21
N SER A 39 4.96 10.93 -3.46
CA SER A 39 4.50 12.03 -4.29
C SER A 39 5.45 12.27 -5.46
N ASP A 40 4.89 12.71 -6.58
CA ASP A 40 5.64 13.16 -7.76
C ASP A 40 4.90 14.37 -8.36
N SER A 41 5.62 15.19 -9.08
CA SER A 41 5.06 16.34 -9.79
C SER A 41 5.78 16.47 -11.13
N LYS A 42 5.00 16.47 -12.21
CA LYS A 42 5.49 16.67 -13.58
C LYS A 42 4.87 17.93 -14.15
N SER A 43 5.68 18.66 -14.90
CA SER A 43 5.23 19.79 -15.70
C SER A 43 5.32 19.39 -17.16
N VAL A 44 4.28 19.74 -17.92
CA VAL A 44 4.24 19.59 -19.37
C VAL A 44 4.08 20.96 -20.00
N THR A 45 4.42 21.10 -21.28
CA THR A 45 4.27 22.33 -22.04
C THR A 45 3.67 21.99 -23.39
N GLU A 46 2.70 22.78 -23.82
CA GLU A 46 2.10 22.61 -25.14
C GLU A 46 3.18 22.69 -26.23
N GLY A 47 3.06 21.82 -27.22
CA GLY A 47 3.92 21.78 -28.39
C GLY A 47 3.18 21.17 -29.57
N ASP A 48 3.85 21.02 -30.70
CA ASP A 48 3.21 20.64 -31.98
C ASP A 48 2.72 19.17 -32.05
N THR A 49 2.85 18.39 -30.97
CA THR A 49 2.40 17.00 -30.90
C THR A 49 1.58 16.76 -29.64
N ALA A 50 0.52 15.95 -29.73
CA ALA A 50 -0.29 15.58 -28.56
C ALA A 50 0.54 14.94 -27.44
N ALA A 51 1.61 14.22 -27.80
CA ALA A 51 2.54 13.61 -26.84
C ALA A 51 3.29 14.62 -25.96
N ALA A 52 3.35 15.91 -26.34
CA ALA A 52 3.97 16.96 -25.53
C ALA A 52 3.23 17.19 -24.19
N LEU A 53 1.97 16.78 -24.11
CA LEU A 53 1.14 16.87 -22.90
C LEU A 53 1.11 15.57 -22.09
N ASN A 54 1.83 14.53 -22.51
CA ASN A 54 1.86 13.26 -21.79
C ASN A 54 2.88 13.29 -20.66
N ALA A 55 2.56 12.61 -19.57
CA ALA A 55 3.45 12.41 -18.43
C ALA A 55 3.35 10.96 -17.93
N SER A 56 4.40 10.48 -17.26
CA SER A 56 4.39 9.16 -16.61
C SER A 56 5.30 9.14 -15.40
N GLY A 57 5.14 8.12 -14.57
CA GLY A 57 5.97 7.93 -13.38
C GLY A 57 5.60 6.67 -12.60
N GLN A 58 6.07 6.61 -11.36
CA GLN A 58 5.92 5.49 -10.45
C GLN A 58 5.41 5.98 -9.09
N LEU A 59 4.31 5.40 -8.62
CA LEU A 59 3.78 5.58 -7.26
C LEU A 59 4.21 4.40 -6.40
N THR A 60 4.70 4.65 -5.19
CA THR A 60 5.02 3.59 -4.22
C THR A 60 4.19 3.76 -2.97
N ILE A 61 3.66 2.64 -2.46
CA ILE A 61 2.94 2.57 -1.19
C ILE A 61 3.78 1.76 -0.21
N VAL A 62 3.95 2.28 1.00
CA VAL A 62 4.58 1.56 2.11
C VAL A 62 3.56 1.43 3.22
N ASP A 63 3.32 0.19 3.62
CA ASP A 63 2.42 -0.15 4.71
C ASP A 63 3.06 -1.27 5.57
N PRO A 64 3.22 -1.06 6.89
CA PRO A 64 3.68 -2.11 7.80
C PRO A 64 2.74 -3.32 7.89
N ASP A 65 1.46 -3.15 7.54
CA ASP A 65 0.48 -4.22 7.55
C ASP A 65 0.66 -5.16 6.36
N THR A 66 0.88 -6.43 6.67
CA THR A 66 1.15 -7.48 5.69
C THR A 66 0.08 -7.51 4.59
N GLY A 67 0.50 -7.30 3.35
CA GLY A 67 -0.37 -7.33 2.17
C GLY A 67 -1.17 -6.04 1.92
N GLN A 68 -1.03 -5.01 2.76
CA GLN A 68 -1.74 -3.74 2.56
C GLN A 68 -0.95 -2.71 1.74
N ALA A 69 0.34 -2.96 1.47
CA ALA A 69 1.16 -2.16 0.57
C ALA A 69 0.87 -2.46 -0.90
N HIS A 70 -0.28 -2.03 -1.43
CA HIS A 70 -0.66 -2.24 -2.84
C HIS A 70 -1.36 -1.02 -3.45
N VAL A 71 -1.15 -0.82 -4.75
CA VAL A 71 -1.86 0.18 -5.54
C VAL A 71 -3.16 -0.40 -6.06
N VAL A 72 -4.26 0.31 -5.88
CA VAL A 72 -5.52 0.00 -6.57
C VAL A 72 -5.43 0.57 -7.98
N ALA A 73 -5.35 -0.32 -8.97
CA ALA A 73 -5.27 0.09 -10.38
C ALA A 73 -6.50 0.90 -10.80
N GLN A 74 -6.27 1.95 -11.59
CA GLN A 74 -7.31 2.77 -12.18
C GLN A 74 -7.00 2.95 -13.66
N SER A 75 -8.02 2.91 -14.52
CA SER A 75 -7.84 3.03 -15.96
C SER A 75 -8.73 4.13 -16.51
N ASN A 76 -8.17 4.95 -17.39
CA ASN A 76 -8.86 6.02 -18.11
C ASN A 76 -9.73 6.90 -17.21
N VAL A 77 -9.17 7.34 -16.08
CA VAL A 77 -9.81 8.27 -15.17
C VAL A 77 -9.79 9.66 -15.84
N PRO A 78 -10.96 10.22 -16.20
CA PRO A 78 -11.00 11.47 -16.93
C PRO A 78 -10.62 12.65 -16.00
N GLY A 79 -9.63 13.42 -16.43
CA GLY A 79 -9.30 14.73 -15.89
C GLY A 79 -9.75 15.85 -16.82
N THR A 80 -9.54 17.10 -16.41
CA THR A 80 -9.96 18.27 -17.19
C THR A 80 -9.26 18.37 -18.56
N TYR A 81 -7.99 17.97 -18.64
CA TYR A 81 -7.12 18.17 -19.82
C TYR A 81 -6.56 16.86 -20.40
N GLY A 82 -7.09 15.72 -19.97
CA GLY A 82 -6.55 14.41 -20.33
C GLY A 82 -6.98 13.32 -19.37
N ASP A 83 -6.56 12.09 -19.66
CA ASP A 83 -6.93 10.89 -18.91
C ASP A 83 -5.76 10.34 -18.11
N PHE A 84 -6.03 9.84 -16.90
CA PHE A 84 -5.05 9.22 -16.02
C PHE A 84 -5.26 7.70 -15.91
N THR A 85 -4.18 6.93 -15.89
CA THR A 85 -4.17 5.49 -15.65
C THR A 85 -3.01 5.14 -14.72
N ILE A 86 -3.21 4.17 -13.83
CA ILE A 86 -2.19 3.59 -12.95
C ILE A 86 -2.41 2.09 -12.82
N ASP A 87 -1.34 1.30 -12.93
CA ASP A 87 -1.40 -0.15 -12.73
C ASP A 87 -1.21 -0.54 -11.25
N ALA A 88 -1.38 -1.84 -10.95
CA ALA A 88 -1.23 -2.35 -9.59
C ALA A 88 0.23 -2.31 -9.07
N ASN A 89 1.20 -2.16 -9.98
CA ASN A 89 2.60 -1.95 -9.62
C ASN A 89 2.91 -0.48 -9.33
N GLY A 90 1.95 0.43 -9.58
CA GLY A 90 2.07 1.87 -9.40
C GLY A 90 2.65 2.62 -10.59
N ALA A 91 2.87 1.96 -11.73
CA ALA A 91 3.26 2.64 -12.96
C ALA A 91 2.05 3.42 -13.48
N TRP A 92 2.20 4.74 -13.59
CA TRP A 92 1.13 5.63 -14.00
C TRP A 92 1.47 6.40 -15.28
N SER A 93 0.42 6.72 -16.03
CA SER A 93 0.47 7.55 -17.23
C SER A 93 -0.67 8.55 -17.22
N TYR A 94 -0.35 9.76 -17.65
CA TYR A 94 -1.30 10.80 -18.00
C TYR A 94 -1.20 11.07 -19.50
N THR A 95 -2.32 11.03 -20.19
CA THR A 95 -2.42 11.32 -21.63
C THR A 95 -3.20 12.61 -21.82
N GLY A 96 -2.54 13.66 -22.30
CA GLY A 96 -3.20 14.92 -22.61
C GLY A 96 -4.15 14.78 -23.80
N ASN A 97 -5.27 15.48 -23.79
CA ASN A 97 -6.25 15.45 -24.88
C ASN A 97 -5.83 16.27 -26.12
N GLY A 98 -4.76 17.05 -26.03
CA GLY A 98 -4.37 18.01 -27.05
C GLY A 98 -5.29 19.24 -27.07
N ALA A 99 -4.85 20.29 -27.75
CA ALA A 99 -5.71 21.40 -28.15
C ALA A 99 -6.26 21.16 -29.57
#